data_AF-A0A4R5L521-F1
#
_entry.id   AF-A0A4R5L521-F1
#
_cell.length_a   1.000
_cell.length_b   1.000
_cell.length_c   1.000
_cell.angle_alpha   90.00
_cell.angle_beta   90.00
_cell.angle_gamma   90.00
#
_symmetry.space_group_name_H-M   'P 1'
#
loop_
_entity.id
_entity.type
_entity.pdbx_description
1 polymer ?
#
loop_
_entity_poly.entity_id
_entity_poly.type
_entity_poly.pdbx_seq_one_letter_code
_entity_poly.pdbx_strand_id
1 'polypeptide(L)'
;MEIRNLIACPDCDLLLSRPLRTRKAEMHCPRCGASIASTDMAQLDRVVALALAAMITFFVAQAYPVVELEMGGVTSATTLTGTVCALWAQGMWPLAVLVACLTIVFPFLDLAAVLYVTAPMRLGVVPPAFAVVLRVLQFVRPWVMIEVLFLGVVVTATKLASRAYVIPETALFALCTLPFMLAVVMAFEPRALWHIRETLDGRERDNLPGSLTTLPAVPFSSAKDVGLVACRSCDGVAHREFTESGHGAQPAPRARAAAQQCSRCGARMHPRKPDSLMRTQALLVAAAILYLPANLLPVLHTVTILGSKDDSIISGVVHFWRSGDWPIATVIFIASVAFPLLKLVALAFLAWTSGGTSRCHPLVGTKLFRIIERLGRWSMLDIFVIALTIALVNFRSVASATSGWGAVAFAAVVLLTMTATMQFDPRLIWDTHAGPQDRDGNGTNGPAGS
;
A
#
# COMPACT_ATOMS: atom_id res chain seq x y z
N MET A 1 9.16 -12.58 32.24
CA MET A 1 8.64 -11.40 31.51
C MET A 1 7.41 -11.86 30.74
N GLU A 2 6.26 -11.21 30.86
CA GLU A 2 5.05 -11.67 30.17
C GLU A 2 5.09 -11.35 28.67
N ILE A 3 4.86 -12.35 27.82
CA ILE A 3 4.81 -12.25 26.35
C ILE A 3 3.81 -11.17 25.88
N ARG A 4 2.78 -10.92 26.69
CA ARG A 4 1.73 -9.91 26.45
C ARG A 4 2.28 -8.49 26.30
N ASN A 5 3.44 -8.21 26.90
CA ASN A 5 4.09 -6.91 26.85
C ASN A 5 5.18 -6.82 25.78
N LEU A 6 5.19 -7.70 24.77
CA LEU A 6 6.14 -7.64 23.66
C LEU A 6 5.45 -7.26 22.35
N ILE A 7 6.17 -6.54 21.49
CA ILE A 7 5.82 -6.24 20.09
C ILE A 7 7.05 -6.57 19.24
N ALA A 8 6.85 -7.11 18.04
CA ALA A 8 7.93 -7.24 17.06
C ALA A 8 7.84 -6.13 16.01
N CYS A 9 8.98 -5.58 15.62
CA CYS A 9 9.04 -4.61 14.53
C CYS A 9 8.58 -5.25 13.20
N PRO A 10 7.66 -4.62 12.43
CA PRO A 10 7.16 -5.18 11.18
C PRO A 10 8.21 -5.28 10.07
N ASP A 11 9.26 -4.44 10.11
CA ASP A 11 10.29 -4.34 9.07
C ASP A 11 11.49 -5.25 9.33
N CYS A 12 11.97 -5.30 10.58
CA CYS A 12 13.21 -6.00 10.94
C CYS A 12 13.05 -7.08 12.01
N ASP A 13 11.81 -7.35 12.46
CA ASP A 13 11.48 -8.42 13.40
C ASP A 13 12.11 -8.29 14.81
N LEU A 14 12.69 -7.13 15.14
CA LEU A 14 13.28 -6.87 16.46
C LEU A 14 12.20 -6.91 17.54
N LEU A 15 12.41 -7.67 18.61
CA LEU A 15 11.55 -7.68 19.78
C LEU A 15 11.72 -6.42 20.61
N LEU A 16 10.61 -5.80 20.97
CA LEU A 16 10.55 -4.59 21.75
C LEU A 16 9.54 -4.77 22.88
N SER A 17 9.91 -4.31 24.07
CA SER A 17 8.99 -4.23 25.20
C SER A 17 7.97 -3.11 24.96
N ARG A 18 6.69 -3.39 25.16
CA ARG A 18 5.62 -2.39 25.16
C ARG A 18 5.88 -1.43 26.34
N PRO A 19 5.97 -0.11 26.12
CA PRO A 19 6.00 0.81 27.23
C PRO A 19 4.65 0.80 27.94
N LEU A 20 4.68 0.70 29.27
CA LEU A 20 3.53 0.98 30.12
C LEU A 20 3.29 2.50 30.09
N ARG A 21 2.33 2.95 29.27
CA ARG A 21 1.83 4.33 29.17
C ARG A 21 2.89 5.44 29.05
N THR A 22 3.25 5.79 27.83
CA THR A 22 3.84 7.12 27.53
C THR A 22 2.86 7.94 26.69
N ARG A 23 2.41 9.08 27.23
CA ARG A 23 1.66 10.10 26.47
C ARG A 23 2.64 10.71 25.45
N LYS A 24 2.40 10.49 24.15
CA LYS A 24 2.92 11.28 23.02
C LYS A 24 4.34 11.02 22.46
N ALA A 25 4.99 9.88 22.67
CA ALA A 25 6.26 9.60 21.95
C ALA A 25 6.02 8.82 20.65
N GLU A 26 6.43 9.40 19.51
CA GLU A 26 6.66 8.64 18.27
C GLU A 26 7.80 7.65 18.51
N MET A 27 7.47 6.36 18.59
CA MET A 27 8.45 5.33 18.85
C MET A 27 9.06 4.87 17.54
N HIS A 28 10.38 4.91 17.46
CA HIS A 28 11.13 4.41 16.31
C HIS A 28 11.89 3.15 16.71
N CYS A 29 11.87 2.14 15.84
CA CYS A 29 12.66 0.93 16.03
C CYS A 29 14.16 1.30 16.01
N PRO A 30 14.97 0.95 17.03
CA PRO A 30 16.39 1.31 17.09
C PRO A 30 17.24 0.62 16.02
N ARG A 31 16.78 -0.52 15.48
CA ARG A 31 17.52 -1.29 14.47
C ARG A 31 17.27 -0.81 13.04
N CYS A 32 16.03 -0.47 12.68
CA CYS A 32 15.67 -0.12 11.29
C CYS A 32 15.02 1.27 11.13
N GLY A 33 14.73 1.96 12.22
CA GLY A 33 14.04 3.26 12.20
C GLY A 33 12.59 3.21 11.74
N ALA A 34 11.92 2.05 11.77
CA ALA A 34 10.48 1.97 11.49
C ALA A 34 9.69 2.68 12.60
N SER A 35 8.66 3.44 12.23
CA SER A 35 7.72 4.00 13.21
C SER A 35 6.85 2.89 13.79
N ILE A 36 6.60 2.94 15.10
CA ILE A 36 5.75 2.03 15.85
C ILE A 36 4.63 2.90 16.40
N ALA A 37 3.44 2.79 15.82
CA ALA A 37 2.36 3.68 16.21
C ALA A 37 1.90 3.48 17.65
N SER A 38 1.72 4.61 18.31
CA SER A 38 0.89 4.78 19.50
C SER A 38 -0.35 5.59 19.12
N THR A 39 -1.47 5.38 19.81
CA THR A 39 -2.71 6.14 19.57
C THR A 39 -3.36 6.46 20.89
N ASP A 40 -3.85 7.70 20.99
CA ASP A 40 -4.63 8.20 22.11
C ASP A 40 -6.09 8.52 21.69
N MET A 41 -6.99 8.64 22.68
CA MET A 41 -8.42 8.95 22.46
C MET A 41 -8.66 10.29 21.72
N ALA A 42 -7.84 11.31 21.96
CA ALA A 42 -7.94 12.59 21.25
C ALA A 42 -7.57 12.49 19.76
N GLN A 43 -6.78 11.48 19.37
CA GLN A 43 -6.54 11.17 17.96
C GLN A 43 -7.73 10.41 17.36
N LEU A 44 -8.38 9.53 18.14
CA LEU A 44 -9.61 8.84 17.72
C LEU A 44 -10.74 9.83 17.40
N ASP A 45 -10.98 10.83 18.25
CA ASP A 45 -12.00 11.87 18.00
C ASP A 45 -11.75 12.63 16.69
N ARG A 46 -10.49 13.02 16.44
CA ARG A 46 -10.09 13.69 15.20
C ARG A 46 -10.29 12.80 13.98
N VAL A 47 -9.92 11.52 14.09
CA VAL A 47 -10.06 10.55 12.99
C VAL A 47 -11.54 10.30 12.67
N VAL A 48 -12.41 10.17 13.67
CA VAL A 48 -13.87 10.02 13.45
C VAL A 48 -14.44 11.24 12.72
N ALA A 49 -14.13 12.45 13.21
CA ALA A 49 -14.62 13.68 12.59
C ALA A 49 -14.12 13.85 11.13
N LEU A 50 -12.82 13.61 10.90
CA LEU A 50 -12.23 13.68 9.57
C LEU A 50 -12.75 12.59 8.63
N ALA A 51 -12.94 11.35 9.10
CA ALA A 51 -13.47 10.27 8.29
C ALA A 51 -14.94 10.51 7.90
N LEU A 52 -15.74 11.10 8.81
CA LEU A 52 -17.11 11.52 8.48
C LEU A 52 -17.13 12.64 7.44
N ALA A 53 -16.29 13.67 7.61
CA ALA A 53 -16.16 14.76 6.64
C ALA A 53 -15.68 14.23 5.28
N ALA A 54 -14.68 13.35 5.27
CA ALA A 54 -14.16 12.72 4.06
C ALA A 54 -15.22 11.85 3.36
N MET A 55 -16.07 11.14 4.10
CA MET A 55 -17.19 10.38 3.53
C MET A 55 -18.19 11.30 2.81
N ILE A 56 -18.55 12.43 3.42
CA ILE A 56 -19.44 13.42 2.80
C ILE A 56 -18.78 14.01 1.54
N THR A 57 -17.54 14.47 1.64
CA THR A 57 -16.77 15.02 0.50
C THR A 57 -16.62 14.00 -0.63
N PHE A 58 -16.44 12.72 -0.29
CA PHE A 58 -16.39 11.64 -1.28
C PHE A 58 -17.71 11.52 -2.05
N PHE A 59 -18.87 11.52 -1.38
CA PHE A 59 -20.15 11.49 -2.08
C PHE A 59 -20.36 12.72 -2.98
N VAL A 60 -19.94 13.91 -2.53
CA VAL A 60 -19.96 15.12 -3.38
C VAL A 60 -19.06 14.94 -4.60
N ALA A 61 -17.83 14.45 -4.44
CA ALA A 61 -16.90 14.21 -5.55
C ALA A 61 -17.44 13.19 -6.58
N GLN A 62 -18.26 12.23 -6.13
CA GLN A 62 -18.86 11.22 -7.01
C GLN A 62 -20.16 11.69 -7.69
N ALA A 63 -20.90 12.60 -7.07
CA ALA A 63 -22.21 13.07 -7.55
C ALA A 63 -22.12 14.20 -8.59
N TYR A 64 -21.12 15.07 -8.46
CA TYR A 64 -20.96 16.24 -9.31
C TYR A 64 -19.92 16.04 -10.42
N PRO A 65 -20.02 16.75 -11.56
CA PRO A 65 -19.03 16.69 -12.62
C PRO A 65 -17.69 17.30 -12.18
N VAL A 66 -16.60 16.76 -12.70
CA VAL A 66 -15.23 17.23 -12.39
C VAL A 66 -14.86 18.42 -13.27
N VAL A 67 -15.22 18.35 -14.54
CA VAL A 67 -14.96 19.35 -15.57
C VAL A 67 -16.20 19.43 -16.46
N GLU A 68 -16.62 20.65 -16.76
CA GLU A 68 -17.55 20.94 -17.85
C GLU A 68 -16.78 21.54 -19.03
N LEU A 69 -17.08 21.03 -20.22
CA LEU A 69 -16.52 21.51 -21.48
C LEU A 69 -17.62 22.19 -22.27
N GLU A 70 -17.39 23.44 -22.65
CA GLU A 70 -18.24 24.16 -23.58
C GLU A 70 -17.51 24.33 -24.91
N MET A 71 -18.05 23.73 -25.98
CA MET A 71 -17.56 23.96 -27.34
C MET A 71 -18.74 24.00 -28.31
N GLY A 72 -18.91 25.13 -28.99
CA GLY A 72 -19.94 25.27 -30.02
C GLY A 72 -21.38 25.17 -29.50
N GLY A 73 -21.63 25.54 -28.24
CA GLY A 73 -22.97 25.54 -27.63
C GLY A 73 -23.44 24.20 -27.04
N VAL A 74 -22.62 23.14 -27.12
CA VAL A 74 -22.86 21.87 -26.42
C VAL A 74 -22.00 21.82 -25.16
N THR A 75 -22.64 21.71 -24.00
CA THR A 75 -21.94 21.46 -22.74
C THR A 75 -21.81 19.97 -22.49
N SER A 76 -20.61 19.52 -22.10
CA SER A 76 -20.35 18.13 -21.74
C SER A 76 -19.64 18.07 -20.40
N ALA A 77 -20.29 17.42 -19.44
CA ALA A 77 -19.81 17.30 -18.08
C ALA A 77 -19.43 15.84 -17.79
N THR A 78 -18.22 15.60 -17.27
CA THR A 78 -17.75 14.25 -16.94
C THR A 78 -17.61 14.05 -15.43
N THR A 79 -18.38 13.11 -14.88
CA THR A 79 -18.22 12.62 -13.50
C THR A 79 -17.23 11.46 -13.46
N LEU A 80 -16.67 11.14 -12.28
CA LEU A 80 -15.79 9.97 -12.10
C LEU A 80 -16.50 8.66 -12.45
N THR A 81 -17.76 8.52 -12.06
CA THR A 81 -18.61 7.38 -12.42
C THR A 81 -18.89 7.36 -13.93
N GLY A 82 -19.07 8.53 -14.55
CA GLY A 82 -19.21 8.69 -15.99
C GLY A 82 -18.02 8.13 -16.77
N THR A 83 -16.79 8.38 -16.29
CA THR A 83 -15.56 7.77 -16.85
C THR A 83 -15.62 6.25 -16.84
N VAL A 84 -16.07 5.64 -15.74
CA VAL A 84 -16.22 4.18 -15.61
C VAL A 84 -17.25 3.64 -16.61
N CYS A 85 -18.43 4.27 -16.68
CA CYS A 85 -19.49 3.88 -17.62
C CYS A 85 -19.04 4.01 -19.08
N ALA A 86 -18.29 5.06 -19.41
CA ALA A 86 -17.74 5.27 -20.75
C ALA A 86 -16.73 4.17 -21.14
N LEU A 87 -15.82 3.82 -20.23
CA LEU A 87 -14.87 2.72 -20.43
C LEU A 87 -15.59 1.37 -20.61
N TRP A 88 -16.63 1.13 -19.81
CA TRP A 88 -17.43 -0.08 -19.89
C TRP A 88 -18.14 -0.22 -21.24
N ALA A 89 -18.80 0.86 -21.70
CA ALA A 89 -19.52 0.89 -22.97
C ALA A 89 -18.62 0.65 -24.19
N GLN A 90 -17.33 1.00 -24.09
CA GLN A 90 -16.33 0.80 -25.14
C GLN A 90 -15.73 -0.62 -25.17
N GLY A 91 -16.29 -1.56 -24.40
CA GLY A 91 -15.81 -2.94 -24.35
C GLY A 91 -14.54 -3.13 -23.49
N MET A 92 -14.03 -2.08 -22.85
CA MET A 92 -12.85 -2.13 -21.98
C MET A 92 -13.21 -2.45 -20.54
N TRP A 93 -14.00 -3.49 -20.34
CA TRP A 93 -14.45 -3.89 -19.02
C TRP A 93 -13.30 -4.13 -18.00
N PRO A 94 -12.09 -4.63 -18.35
CA PRO A 94 -11.03 -4.81 -17.37
C PRO A 94 -10.53 -3.47 -16.80
N LEU A 95 -10.37 -2.47 -17.66
CA LEU A 95 -9.93 -1.13 -17.26
C LEU A 95 -11.04 -0.41 -16.48
N ALA A 96 -12.30 -0.55 -16.93
CA ALA A 96 -13.45 0.01 -16.23
C ALA A 96 -13.57 -0.55 -14.79
N VAL A 97 -13.46 -1.88 -14.62
CA VAL A 97 -13.47 -2.52 -13.30
C VAL A 97 -12.30 -2.04 -12.44
N LEU A 98 -11.10 -1.97 -13.00
CA LEU A 98 -9.93 -1.49 -12.28
C LEU A 98 -10.11 -0.06 -11.78
N VAL A 99 -10.51 0.86 -12.66
CA VAL A 99 -10.75 2.26 -12.31
C VAL A 99 -11.87 2.37 -11.29
N ALA A 100 -12.99 1.66 -11.47
CA ALA A 100 -14.10 1.65 -10.50
C ALA A 100 -13.68 1.16 -9.12
N CYS A 101 -12.86 0.09 -9.06
CA CYS A 101 -12.34 -0.44 -7.81
C CYS A 101 -11.48 0.60 -7.10
N LEU A 102 -10.59 1.28 -7.82
CA LEU A 102 -9.62 2.21 -7.22
C LEU A 102 -10.22 3.59 -6.89
N THR A 103 -11.19 4.10 -7.67
CA THR A 103 -11.79 5.42 -7.45
C THR A 103 -13.04 5.39 -6.59
N ILE A 104 -13.79 4.28 -6.61
CA ILE A 104 -15.09 4.20 -5.93
C ILE A 104 -15.04 3.19 -4.80
N VAL A 105 -14.75 1.92 -5.11
CA VAL A 105 -14.95 0.81 -4.16
C VAL A 105 -13.96 0.87 -2.99
N PHE A 106 -12.65 0.96 -3.24
CA PHE A 106 -11.65 0.96 -2.18
C PHE A 106 -11.69 2.21 -1.28
N PRO A 107 -11.81 3.44 -1.81
CA PRO A 107 -12.01 4.62 -0.97
C PRO A 107 -13.25 4.54 -0.09
N PHE A 108 -14.38 4.11 -0.65
CA PHE A 108 -15.61 3.93 0.09
C PHE A 108 -15.46 2.87 1.20
N LEU A 109 -14.91 1.70 0.86
CA LEU A 109 -14.68 0.63 1.82
C LEU A 109 -13.71 1.05 2.94
N ASP A 110 -12.66 1.79 2.64
CA ASP A 110 -11.73 2.31 3.65
C ASP A 110 -12.42 3.29 4.61
N LEU A 111 -13.10 4.32 4.08
CA LEU A 111 -13.82 5.31 4.88
C LEU A 111 -14.93 4.66 5.72
N ALA A 112 -15.69 3.74 5.13
CA ALA A 112 -16.75 3.02 5.82
C ALA A 112 -16.18 2.13 6.93
N ALA A 113 -15.08 1.40 6.67
CA ALA A 113 -14.44 0.55 7.65
C ALA A 113 -13.80 1.36 8.79
N VAL A 114 -13.18 2.51 8.50
CA VAL A 114 -12.66 3.42 9.52
C VAL A 114 -13.80 3.93 10.40
N LEU A 115 -14.88 4.46 9.81
CA LEU A 115 -16.03 4.96 10.57
C LEU A 115 -16.69 3.86 11.41
N TYR A 116 -16.90 2.69 10.82
CA TYR A 116 -17.50 1.53 11.50
C TYR A 116 -16.72 1.09 12.72
N VAL A 117 -15.38 1.14 12.66
CA VAL A 117 -14.54 0.74 13.80
C VAL A 117 -14.39 1.87 14.81
N THR A 118 -14.12 3.08 14.34
CA THR A 118 -13.76 4.21 15.22
C THR A 118 -14.96 4.85 15.90
N ALA A 119 -16.14 4.90 15.27
CA ALA A 119 -17.32 5.55 15.87
C ALA A 119 -17.87 4.80 17.10
N PRO A 120 -18.05 3.46 17.10
CA PRO A 120 -18.46 2.73 18.30
C PRO A 120 -17.39 2.75 19.39
N MET A 121 -16.10 2.68 19.00
CA MET A 121 -15.00 2.76 19.95
C MET A 121 -14.92 4.12 20.66
N ARG A 122 -15.31 5.20 19.97
CA ARG A 122 -15.49 6.52 20.59
C ARG A 122 -16.60 6.50 21.67
N LEU A 123 -17.65 5.71 21.45
CA LEU A 123 -18.73 5.47 22.42
C LEU A 123 -18.34 4.47 23.52
N GLY A 124 -17.12 3.93 23.50
CA GLY A 124 -16.63 2.94 24.47
C GLY A 124 -17.11 1.51 24.19
N VAL A 125 -17.70 1.24 23.02
CA VAL A 125 -18.22 -0.08 22.63
C VAL A 125 -17.33 -0.69 21.55
N VAL A 126 -17.00 -1.98 21.69
CA VAL A 126 -16.27 -2.73 20.65
C VAL A 126 -17.28 -3.20 19.60
N PRO A 127 -17.15 -2.83 18.32
CA PRO A 127 -18.09 -3.24 17.29
C PRO A 127 -18.02 -4.75 17.01
N PRO A 128 -19.12 -5.36 16.55
CA PRO A 128 -19.08 -6.73 16.09
C PRO A 128 -18.12 -6.87 14.90
N ALA A 129 -17.53 -8.05 14.72
CA ALA A 129 -16.58 -8.33 13.64
C ALA A 129 -15.32 -7.41 13.57
N PHE A 130 -14.95 -6.72 14.65
CA PHE A 130 -13.77 -5.84 14.74
C PHE A 130 -12.50 -6.40 14.08
N ALA A 131 -12.14 -7.66 14.38
CA ALA A 131 -10.95 -8.30 13.83
C ALA A 131 -11.03 -8.58 12.32
N VAL A 132 -12.23 -8.78 11.79
CA VAL A 132 -12.46 -8.97 10.35
C VAL A 132 -12.33 -7.62 9.65
N VAL A 133 -13.01 -6.59 10.16
CA VAL A 133 -13.00 -5.24 9.55
C VAL A 133 -11.58 -4.66 9.54
N LEU A 134 -10.80 -4.83 10.61
CA LEU A 134 -9.39 -4.40 10.61
C LEU A 134 -8.54 -5.13 9.57
N ARG A 135 -8.80 -6.42 9.30
CA ARG A 135 -8.09 -7.16 8.24
C ARG A 135 -8.49 -6.66 6.85
N VAL A 136 -9.77 -6.39 6.63
CA VAL A 136 -10.26 -5.78 5.38
C VAL A 136 -9.60 -4.41 5.20
N LEU A 137 -9.58 -3.58 6.23
CA LEU A 137 -8.96 -2.25 6.21
C LEU A 137 -7.47 -2.34 5.87
N GLN A 138 -6.73 -3.26 6.50
CA GLN A 138 -5.31 -3.50 6.19
C GLN A 138 -5.07 -3.97 4.75
N PHE A 139 -6.03 -4.70 4.17
CA PHE A 139 -5.96 -5.13 2.78
C PHE A 139 -6.30 -4.01 1.80
N VAL A 140 -7.32 -3.19 2.10
CA VAL A 140 -7.84 -2.13 1.24
C VAL A 140 -6.92 -0.91 1.22
N ARG A 141 -6.38 -0.51 2.38
CA ARG A 141 -5.56 0.71 2.52
C ARG A 141 -4.41 0.84 1.51
N PRO A 142 -3.62 -0.20 1.23
CA PRO A 142 -2.57 -0.13 0.21
C PRO A 142 -3.06 0.21 -1.20
N TRP A 143 -4.35 -0.02 -1.51
CA TRP A 143 -4.97 0.30 -2.80
C TRP A 143 -5.60 1.69 -2.85
N VAL A 144 -5.81 2.34 -1.70
CA VAL A 144 -6.38 3.69 -1.65
C VAL A 144 -5.28 4.70 -1.96
N MET A 145 -5.38 5.31 -3.13
CA MET A 145 -4.34 6.16 -3.71
C MET A 145 -4.95 7.47 -4.22
N ILE A 146 -5.75 8.13 -3.38
CA ILE A 146 -6.52 9.30 -3.81
C ILE A 146 -5.63 10.50 -4.16
N GLU A 147 -4.45 10.64 -3.54
CA GLU A 147 -3.44 11.64 -3.94
C GLU A 147 -3.08 11.53 -5.43
N VAL A 148 -3.05 10.31 -5.94
CA VAL A 148 -2.67 9.98 -7.31
C VAL A 148 -3.81 10.25 -8.27
N LEU A 149 -5.05 9.95 -7.85
CA LEU A 149 -6.26 10.31 -8.59
C LEU A 149 -6.35 11.84 -8.79
N PHE A 150 -6.11 12.61 -7.72
CA PHE A 150 -6.10 14.08 -7.79
C PHE A 150 -5.05 14.60 -8.79
N LEU A 151 -3.80 14.10 -8.71
CA LEU A 151 -2.76 14.48 -9.67
C LEU A 151 -3.15 14.10 -11.11
N GLY A 152 -3.75 12.93 -11.30
CA GLY A 152 -4.23 12.51 -12.62
C GLY A 152 -5.28 13.47 -13.20
N VAL A 153 -6.26 13.88 -12.39
CA VAL A 153 -7.28 14.87 -12.78
C VAL A 153 -6.64 16.21 -13.14
N VAL A 154 -5.69 16.71 -12.34
CA VAL A 154 -5.00 17.98 -12.61
C VAL A 154 -4.18 17.92 -13.90
N VAL A 155 -3.43 16.83 -14.12
CA VAL A 155 -2.63 16.65 -15.34
C VAL A 155 -3.53 16.58 -16.58
N THR A 156 -4.66 15.88 -16.49
CA THR A 156 -5.60 15.83 -17.61
C THR A 156 -6.31 17.18 -17.83
N ALA A 157 -6.70 17.89 -16.77
CA ALA A 157 -7.29 19.22 -16.87
C ALA A 157 -6.34 20.23 -17.55
N THR A 158 -5.05 20.23 -17.17
CA THR A 158 -4.04 21.09 -17.79
C THR A 158 -3.80 20.78 -19.28
N LYS A 159 -3.78 19.48 -19.66
CA LYS A 159 -3.71 19.06 -21.07
C LYS A 159 -4.94 19.44 -21.89
N LEU A 160 -6.08 19.59 -21.23
CA LEU A 160 -7.34 19.95 -21.88
C LEU A 160 -7.48 21.47 -21.99
N ALA A 161 -7.04 22.21 -20.97
CA ALA A 161 -7.04 23.67 -20.94
C ALA A 161 -6.18 24.29 -22.06
N SER A 162 -5.17 23.56 -22.56
CA SER A 162 -4.40 24.02 -23.74
C SER A 162 -5.18 23.93 -25.06
N ARG A 163 -6.36 23.28 -25.08
CA ARG A 163 -7.18 23.04 -26.29
C ARG A 163 -8.64 23.47 -26.17
N ALA A 164 -9.09 23.89 -24.99
CA ALA A 164 -10.46 24.30 -24.71
C ALA A 164 -10.53 25.18 -23.45
N TYR A 165 -11.60 25.97 -23.33
CA TYR A 165 -11.94 26.64 -22.08
C TYR A 165 -12.48 25.60 -21.09
N VAL A 166 -11.87 25.49 -19.92
CA VAL A 166 -12.19 24.50 -18.89
C VAL A 166 -12.75 25.22 -17.68
N ILE A 167 -14.02 24.96 -17.35
CA ILE A 167 -14.66 25.52 -16.15
C ILE A 167 -14.51 24.49 -15.02
N PRO A 168 -13.80 24.84 -13.92
CA PRO A 168 -13.67 23.95 -12.78
C PRO A 168 -14.98 23.86 -12.01
N GLU A 169 -15.47 22.63 -11.82
CA GLU A 169 -16.74 22.37 -11.14
C GLU A 169 -16.57 22.02 -9.66
N THR A 170 -17.69 21.94 -8.93
CA THR A 170 -17.70 21.63 -7.49
C THR A 170 -16.96 20.33 -7.13
N ALA A 171 -17.05 19.29 -7.96
CA ALA A 171 -16.35 18.03 -7.71
C ALA A 171 -14.82 18.16 -7.80
N LEU A 172 -14.30 19.13 -8.57
CA LEU A 172 -12.86 19.37 -8.61
C LEU A 172 -12.34 19.82 -7.24
N PHE A 173 -13.05 20.74 -6.57
CA PHE A 173 -12.69 21.19 -5.22
C PHE A 173 -12.85 20.06 -4.18
N ALA A 174 -13.89 19.22 -4.32
CA ALA A 174 -14.05 18.03 -3.49
C ALA A 174 -12.88 17.04 -3.70
N LEU A 175 -12.43 16.84 -4.94
CA LEU A 175 -11.28 16.00 -5.29
C LEU A 175 -9.94 16.60 -4.87
N CYS A 176 -9.83 17.92 -4.74
CA CYS A 176 -8.68 18.56 -4.12
C CYS A 176 -8.65 18.27 -2.61
N THR A 177 -9.77 18.42 -1.92
CA THR A 177 -9.84 18.37 -0.44
C THR A 177 -9.82 16.95 0.12
N LEU A 178 -10.46 15.99 -0.55
CA LEU A 178 -10.55 14.59 -0.14
C LEU A 178 -9.18 13.91 0.10
N PRO A 179 -8.17 14.01 -0.80
CA PRO A 179 -6.84 13.45 -0.55
C PRO A 179 -6.18 13.98 0.72
N PHE A 180 -6.32 15.27 1.04
CA PHE A 180 -5.74 15.83 2.27
C PHE A 180 -6.43 15.26 3.51
N MET A 181 -7.76 15.15 3.52
CA MET A 181 -8.49 14.54 4.63
C MET A 181 -8.09 13.07 4.81
N LEU A 182 -8.02 12.34 3.70
CA LEU A 182 -7.59 10.94 3.70
C LEU A 182 -6.13 10.77 4.12
N ALA A 183 -5.22 11.65 3.74
CA ALA A 183 -3.82 11.57 4.18
C ALA A 183 -3.74 11.59 5.72
N VAL A 184 -4.56 12.42 6.38
CA VAL A 184 -4.65 12.47 7.84
C VAL A 184 -5.32 11.20 8.41
N VAL A 185 -6.41 10.72 7.81
CA VAL A 185 -7.09 9.47 8.23
C VAL A 185 -6.20 8.24 8.01
N MET A 186 -5.34 8.26 7.00
CA MET A 186 -4.45 7.16 6.63
C MET A 186 -3.14 7.18 7.43
N ALA A 187 -2.73 8.34 7.95
CA ALA A 187 -1.66 8.45 8.94
C ALA A 187 -2.01 7.76 10.27
N PHE A 188 -3.30 7.54 10.54
CA PHE A 188 -3.76 6.76 11.68
C PHE A 188 -3.54 5.25 11.45
N GLU A 189 -2.69 4.60 12.23
CA GLU A 189 -2.44 3.17 12.07
C GLU A 189 -3.58 2.30 12.64
N PRO A 190 -4.22 1.42 11.84
CA PRO A 190 -5.34 0.60 12.31
C PRO A 190 -4.95 -0.37 13.43
N ARG A 191 -3.66 -0.72 13.51
CA ARG A 191 -3.15 -1.64 14.52
C ARG A 191 -3.23 -1.06 15.92
N ALA A 192 -3.13 0.27 16.04
CA ALA A 192 -3.19 0.95 17.32
C ALA A 192 -4.58 0.86 17.99
N LEU A 193 -5.65 0.64 17.22
CA LEU A 193 -7.00 0.41 17.75
C LEU A 193 -7.09 -0.83 18.65
N TRP A 194 -6.23 -1.81 18.40
CA TRP A 194 -6.17 -2.99 19.25
C TRP A 194 -5.74 -2.66 20.69
N HIS A 195 -4.88 -1.67 20.89
CA HIS A 195 -4.50 -1.18 22.22
C HIS A 195 -5.67 -0.50 22.92
N ILE A 196 -6.44 0.31 22.19
CA ILE A 196 -7.65 0.94 22.74
C ILE A 196 -8.65 -0.14 23.18
N ARG A 197 -8.86 -1.18 22.37
CA ARG A 197 -9.68 -2.32 22.76
C ARG A 197 -9.20 -2.97 24.06
N GLU A 198 -7.89 -3.24 24.19
CA GLU A 198 -7.33 -3.79 25.43
C GLU A 198 -7.59 -2.88 26.64
N THR A 199 -7.59 -1.56 26.47
CA THR A 199 -7.94 -0.63 27.56
C THR A 199 -9.43 -0.62 27.91
N LEU A 200 -10.31 -0.86 26.93
CA LEU A 200 -11.75 -0.99 27.15
C LEU A 200 -12.08 -2.33 27.83
N ASP A 201 -11.48 -3.42 27.36
CA ASP A 201 -11.60 -4.76 27.96
C ASP A 201 -10.92 -4.80 29.35
N GLY A 202 -9.82 -4.08 29.53
CA GLY A 202 -9.02 -4.02 30.76
C GLY A 202 -9.55 -3.08 31.85
N ARG A 203 -10.57 -2.27 31.54
CA ARG A 203 -11.33 -1.50 32.55
C ARG A 203 -11.99 -2.39 33.61
N GLU A 204 -12.06 -3.70 33.34
CA GLU A 204 -12.53 -4.75 34.25
C GLU A 204 -11.43 -5.46 35.06
N ARG A 205 -10.12 -5.23 34.80
CA ARG A 205 -9.05 -6.10 35.37
C ARG A 205 -7.89 -5.49 36.16
N ASP A 206 -7.62 -4.18 36.15
CA ASP A 206 -6.49 -3.64 36.93
C ASP A 206 -6.90 -2.70 38.07
N ASN A 207 -7.15 -3.34 39.22
CA ASN A 207 -6.92 -2.82 40.57
C ASN A 207 -5.50 -3.23 41.05
N LEU A 208 -4.44 -2.95 40.28
CA LEU A 208 -3.06 -3.12 40.77
C LEU A 208 -2.19 -1.90 40.47
N PRO A 209 -1.54 -1.30 41.48
CA PRO A 209 -0.54 -0.25 41.30
C PRO A 209 0.80 -0.89 40.95
N GLY A 210 1.34 -0.62 39.77
CA GLY A 210 2.63 -1.15 39.31
C GLY A 210 3.47 -0.08 38.62
N SER A 211 4.61 0.23 39.23
CA SER A 211 5.58 1.28 38.92
C SER A 211 6.08 1.32 37.47
N LEU A 212 6.35 2.54 37.00
CA LEU A 212 7.10 2.86 35.78
C LEU A 212 8.52 2.29 35.86
N THR A 213 8.95 1.62 34.80
CA THR A 213 10.37 1.28 34.58
C THR A 213 10.70 1.50 33.11
N THR A 214 11.81 2.18 32.87
CA THR A 214 12.50 2.30 31.57
C THR A 214 12.59 0.95 30.86
N LEU A 215 12.39 0.94 29.54
CA LEU A 215 12.48 -0.25 28.68
C LEU A 215 13.81 -0.98 28.92
N PRO A 216 13.82 -2.20 29.51
CA PRO A 216 14.95 -3.09 29.32
C PRO A 216 14.85 -3.54 27.86
N ALA A 217 15.87 -3.21 27.07
CA ALA A 217 16.09 -3.93 25.82
C ALA A 217 16.25 -5.41 26.21
N VAL A 218 15.35 -6.26 25.73
CA VAL A 218 15.69 -7.68 25.54
C VAL A 218 16.97 -7.66 24.68
N PRO A 219 18.00 -8.49 24.93
CA PRO A 219 19.17 -8.57 24.04
C PRO A 219 18.69 -8.55 22.60
N PHE A 220 19.30 -7.71 21.73
CA PHE A 220 18.87 -7.30 20.38
C PHE A 220 18.52 -8.47 19.42
N SER A 221 17.53 -9.27 19.79
CA SER A 221 17.18 -10.55 19.21
C SER A 221 15.89 -10.39 18.42
N SER A 222 15.85 -11.04 17.26
CA SER A 222 14.62 -11.07 16.49
C SER A 222 13.60 -12.02 17.13
N ALA A 223 12.31 -11.78 16.89
CA ALA A 223 11.25 -12.66 17.38
C ALA A 223 11.50 -14.11 16.96
N LYS A 224 11.93 -14.29 15.71
CA LYS A 224 12.32 -15.58 15.16
C LYS A 224 13.42 -16.28 15.96
N ASP A 225 14.45 -15.56 16.42
CA ASP A 225 15.61 -16.15 17.10
C ASP A 225 15.24 -16.68 18.50
N VAL A 226 14.28 -16.05 19.16
CA VAL A 226 13.75 -16.44 20.48
C VAL A 226 12.60 -17.44 20.35
N GLY A 227 12.30 -17.94 19.14
CA GLY A 227 11.20 -18.88 18.92
C GLY A 227 9.81 -18.26 19.09
N LEU A 228 9.68 -16.95 18.89
CA LEU A 228 8.43 -16.20 18.91
C LEU A 228 7.94 -15.89 17.48
N VAL A 229 6.64 -15.71 17.33
CA VAL A 229 6.00 -15.29 16.08
C VAL A 229 5.08 -14.10 16.36
N ALA A 230 5.23 -13.05 15.57
CA ALA A 230 4.37 -11.88 15.62
C ALA A 230 3.22 -11.97 14.60
N CYS A 231 2.02 -11.64 15.05
CA CYS A 231 0.85 -11.50 14.20
C CYS A 231 0.90 -10.18 13.43
N ARG A 232 0.79 -10.24 12.10
CA ARG A 232 0.76 -9.04 11.23
C ARG A 232 -0.49 -8.19 11.38
N SER A 233 -1.59 -8.77 11.87
CA SER A 233 -2.88 -8.09 11.93
C SER A 233 -3.09 -7.29 13.22
N CYS A 234 -2.52 -7.74 14.34
CA CYS A 234 -2.74 -7.14 15.66
C CYS A 234 -1.47 -6.94 16.48
N ASP A 235 -0.28 -7.15 15.90
CA ASP A 235 1.04 -7.07 16.56
C ASP A 235 1.17 -7.89 17.86
N GLY A 236 0.32 -8.91 18.02
CA GLY A 236 0.38 -9.85 19.13
C GLY A 236 1.52 -10.83 18.92
N VAL A 237 2.25 -11.14 19.98
CA VAL A 237 3.37 -12.10 19.95
C VAL A 237 2.92 -13.40 20.62
N ALA A 238 3.28 -14.53 20.04
CA ALA A 238 3.02 -15.85 20.60
C ALA A 238 4.26 -16.76 20.44
N HIS A 239 4.37 -17.78 21.28
CA HIS A 239 5.36 -18.85 21.08
C HIS A 239 5.08 -19.59 19.78
N ARG A 240 6.14 -19.88 19.04
CA ARG A 240 6.05 -20.74 17.86
C ARG A 240 5.72 -22.16 18.30
N GLU A 241 4.55 -22.63 17.92
CA GLU A 241 4.21 -24.05 18.09
C GLU A 241 5.01 -24.87 17.07
N PHE A 242 5.92 -25.70 17.57
CA PHE A 242 6.51 -26.77 16.77
C PHE A 242 5.56 -27.96 16.88
N THR A 243 4.80 -28.23 15.82
CA THR A 243 4.13 -29.53 15.70
C THR A 243 5.21 -30.59 15.54
N GLU A 244 5.60 -31.22 16.65
CA GLU A 244 6.18 -32.56 16.63
C GLU A 244 5.16 -33.47 15.95
N SER A 245 5.39 -33.75 14.67
CA SER A 245 4.76 -34.90 14.03
C SER A 245 5.33 -36.11 14.77
N GLY A 246 4.46 -36.91 15.40
CA GLY A 246 4.81 -37.85 16.45
C GLY A 246 6.02 -38.77 16.21
N HIS A 247 6.67 -39.13 17.32
CA HIS A 247 7.53 -40.30 17.52
C HIS A 247 8.52 -40.66 16.39
N GLY A 248 9.75 -40.13 16.48
CA GLY A 248 10.94 -40.90 16.09
C GLY A 248 11.46 -40.81 14.65
N ALA A 249 11.03 -39.84 13.83
CA ALA A 249 11.60 -39.64 12.50
C ALA A 249 12.40 -38.32 12.40
N GLN A 250 13.62 -38.41 11.86
CA GLN A 250 14.54 -37.30 11.60
C GLN A 250 13.85 -36.11 10.93
N PRO A 251 14.21 -34.85 11.26
CA PRO A 251 13.56 -33.67 10.70
C PRO A 251 13.84 -33.57 9.20
N ALA A 252 12.81 -33.76 8.38
CA ALA A 252 12.86 -33.43 6.97
C ALA A 252 13.03 -31.90 6.80
N PRO A 253 13.90 -31.41 5.90
CA PRO A 253 14.23 -29.98 5.75
C PRO A 253 13.09 -29.11 5.18
N ARG A 254 11.86 -29.64 5.09
CA ARG A 254 10.67 -29.00 4.54
C ARG A 254 9.40 -29.22 5.38
N ALA A 255 9.52 -29.44 6.68
CA ALA A 255 8.35 -29.43 7.56
C ALA A 255 7.70 -28.04 7.52
N ARG A 256 6.60 -27.91 6.77
CA ARG A 256 5.76 -26.70 6.76
C ARG A 256 5.33 -26.43 8.19
N ALA A 257 5.82 -25.35 8.80
CA ALA A 257 5.37 -24.92 10.11
C ALA A 257 3.84 -24.85 10.10
N ALA A 258 3.18 -25.60 10.99
CA ALA A 258 1.74 -25.59 11.10
C ALA A 258 1.25 -24.14 11.25
N ALA A 259 0.14 -23.82 10.58
CA ALA A 259 -0.44 -22.48 10.59
C ALA A 259 -1.04 -22.19 11.97
N GLN A 260 -0.21 -21.68 12.89
CA GLN A 260 -0.64 -21.23 14.21
C GLN A 260 -1.65 -20.09 14.05
N GLN A 261 -2.73 -20.11 14.83
CA GLN A 261 -3.72 -19.03 14.82
C GLN A 261 -3.47 -18.05 15.96
N CYS A 262 -3.64 -16.76 15.69
CA CYS A 262 -3.51 -15.73 16.69
C CYS A 262 -4.69 -15.79 17.68
N SER A 263 -4.42 -15.94 18.96
CA SER A 263 -5.44 -15.93 20.02
C SER A 263 -6.19 -14.58 20.15
N ARG A 264 -5.61 -13.48 19.67
CA ARG A 264 -6.20 -12.13 19.75
C ARG A 264 -7.15 -11.82 18.59
N CYS A 265 -6.78 -12.18 17.36
CA CYS A 265 -7.52 -11.79 16.15
C CYS A 265 -7.93 -12.96 15.24
N GLY A 266 -7.55 -14.20 15.56
CA GLY A 266 -7.82 -15.38 14.74
C GLY A 266 -7.04 -15.45 13.42
N ALA A 267 -6.16 -14.48 13.14
CA ALA A 267 -5.35 -14.49 11.92
C ALA A 267 -4.29 -15.60 11.97
N ARG A 268 -4.00 -16.21 10.81
CA ARG A 268 -2.89 -17.16 10.67
C ARG A 268 -1.56 -16.44 10.89
N MET A 269 -0.75 -16.95 11.81
CA MET A 269 0.57 -16.45 12.14
C MET A 269 1.62 -17.32 11.48
N HIS A 270 2.64 -16.67 10.92
CA HIS A 270 3.76 -17.33 10.30
C HIS A 270 5.05 -16.53 10.60
N PRO A 271 6.20 -17.17 10.87
CA PRO A 271 7.45 -16.46 11.12
C PRO A 271 7.80 -15.48 9.97
N ARG A 272 7.72 -15.97 8.73
CA ARG A 272 7.87 -15.20 7.49
C ARG A 272 6.71 -15.54 6.56
N LYS A 273 6.37 -14.62 5.64
CA LYS A 273 5.35 -14.91 4.62
C LYS A 273 5.73 -16.19 3.86
N PRO A 274 4.82 -17.16 3.72
CA PRO A 274 5.13 -18.41 3.03
C PRO A 274 5.47 -18.12 1.56
N ASP A 275 6.59 -18.69 1.12
CA ASP A 275 7.12 -18.59 -0.24
C ASP A 275 7.19 -17.16 -0.79
N SER A 276 7.44 -16.15 0.06
CA SER A 276 7.38 -14.75 -0.36
C SER A 276 8.36 -14.40 -1.46
N LEU A 277 9.58 -14.95 -1.43
CA LEU A 277 10.57 -14.73 -2.49
C LEU A 277 10.10 -15.31 -3.82
N MET A 278 9.69 -16.58 -3.83
CA MET A 278 9.18 -17.25 -5.03
C MET A 278 7.96 -16.53 -5.61
N ARG A 279 6.99 -16.13 -4.77
CA ARG A 279 5.80 -15.39 -5.21
C ARG A 279 6.15 -14.01 -5.75
N THR A 280 7.07 -13.30 -5.09
CA THR A 280 7.54 -11.99 -5.55
C THR A 280 8.27 -12.13 -6.89
N GLN A 281 9.17 -13.10 -7.04
CA GLN A 281 9.88 -13.37 -8.29
C GLN A 281 8.93 -13.76 -9.42
N ALA A 282 7.95 -14.63 -9.18
CA ALA A 282 6.97 -15.02 -10.19
C ALA A 282 6.15 -13.81 -10.69
N LEU A 283 5.70 -12.95 -9.76
CA LEU A 283 4.98 -11.71 -10.10
C LEU A 283 5.87 -10.71 -10.86
N LEU A 284 7.15 -10.59 -10.49
CA LEU A 284 8.11 -9.72 -11.18
C LEU A 284 8.41 -10.22 -12.60
N VAL A 285 8.58 -11.52 -12.80
CA VAL A 285 8.80 -12.11 -14.14
C VAL A 285 7.57 -11.90 -15.02
N ALA A 286 6.36 -12.16 -14.49
CA ALA A 286 5.12 -11.90 -15.21
C ALA A 286 4.98 -10.41 -15.59
N ALA A 287 5.29 -9.50 -14.66
CA ALA A 287 5.27 -8.06 -14.91
C ALA A 287 6.32 -7.63 -15.94
N ALA A 288 7.53 -8.20 -15.91
CA ALA A 288 8.59 -7.91 -16.88
C ALA A 288 8.21 -8.37 -18.30
N ILE A 289 7.57 -9.53 -18.44
CA ILE A 289 7.06 -10.02 -19.73
C ILE A 289 5.99 -9.07 -20.28
N LEU A 290 5.04 -8.64 -19.43
CA LEU A 290 3.96 -7.72 -19.83
C LEU A 290 4.41 -6.27 -20.02
N TYR A 291 5.57 -5.89 -19.48
CA TYR A 291 6.12 -4.54 -19.64
C TYR A 291 6.49 -4.24 -21.10
N LEU A 292 6.95 -5.24 -21.85
CA LEU A 292 7.28 -5.08 -23.26
C LEU A 292 6.04 -4.74 -24.13
N PRO A 293 4.95 -5.54 -24.13
CA PRO A 293 3.73 -5.20 -24.87
C PRO A 293 3.05 -3.93 -24.33
N ALA A 294 3.15 -3.64 -23.02
CA ALA A 294 2.60 -2.42 -22.45
C ALA A 294 3.18 -1.13 -23.06
N ASN A 295 4.47 -1.13 -23.41
CA ASN A 295 5.14 0.04 -23.97
C ASN A 295 5.14 0.08 -25.51
N LEU A 296 5.05 -1.08 -26.16
CA LEU A 296 5.12 -1.21 -27.62
C LEU A 296 3.75 -1.23 -28.30
N LEU A 297 2.74 -1.84 -27.67
CA LEU A 297 1.42 -1.91 -28.28
C LEU A 297 0.72 -0.54 -28.24
N PRO A 298 -0.19 -0.27 -29.18
CA PRO A 298 -0.97 0.95 -29.18
C PRO A 298 -1.76 1.06 -27.87
N VAL A 299 -1.64 2.22 -27.22
CA VAL A 299 -2.44 2.56 -26.04
C VAL A 299 -3.74 3.23 -26.49
N LEU A 300 -3.68 3.98 -27.59
CA LEU A 300 -4.78 4.71 -28.18
C LEU A 300 -4.82 4.46 -29.68
N HIS A 301 -5.94 3.96 -30.17
CA HIS A 301 -6.28 3.87 -31.58
C HIS A 301 -7.23 5.03 -31.90
N THR A 302 -6.78 5.98 -32.71
CA THR A 302 -7.62 7.10 -33.14
C THR A 302 -8.02 6.88 -34.59
N VAL A 303 -9.33 6.74 -34.84
CA VAL A 303 -9.87 6.67 -36.20
C VAL A 303 -10.39 8.05 -36.56
N THR A 304 -9.76 8.69 -37.54
CA THR A 304 -10.19 9.97 -38.09
C THR A 304 -10.62 9.80 -39.54
N ILE A 305 -11.38 10.75 -40.06
CA ILE A 305 -11.85 10.76 -41.46
C ILE A 305 -10.66 10.71 -42.46
N LEU A 306 -9.47 11.15 -42.03
CA LEU A 306 -8.23 11.19 -42.82
C LEU A 306 -7.34 9.93 -42.69
N GLY A 307 -7.72 8.95 -41.84
CA GLY A 307 -6.96 7.73 -41.59
C GLY A 307 -6.96 7.28 -40.11
N SER A 308 -6.52 6.05 -39.87
CA SER A 308 -6.31 5.49 -38.53
C SER A 308 -4.87 5.73 -38.05
N LYS A 309 -4.70 6.26 -36.84
CA LYS A 309 -3.40 6.45 -36.20
C LYS A 309 -3.34 5.73 -34.86
N ASP A 310 -2.31 4.90 -34.72
CA ASP A 310 -2.03 4.10 -33.54
C ASP A 310 -0.87 4.72 -32.77
N ASP A 311 -1.13 5.19 -31.55
CA ASP A 311 -0.11 5.78 -30.69
C ASP A 311 0.15 4.86 -29.48
N SER A 312 1.36 4.30 -29.43
CA SER A 312 1.91 3.64 -28.24
C SER A 312 2.45 4.68 -27.25
N ILE A 313 2.73 4.27 -26.01
CA ILE A 313 3.32 5.16 -24.99
C ILE A 313 4.64 5.75 -25.50
N ILE A 314 5.51 4.90 -26.08
CA ILE A 314 6.81 5.33 -26.63
C ILE A 314 6.62 6.25 -27.84
N SER A 315 5.70 5.92 -28.76
CA SER A 315 5.38 6.79 -29.89
C SER A 315 4.92 8.17 -29.43
N GLY A 316 4.06 8.21 -28.39
CA GLY A 316 3.60 9.44 -27.75
C GLY A 316 4.75 10.28 -27.19
N VAL A 317 5.67 9.68 -26.44
CA VAL A 317 6.86 10.38 -25.91
C VAL A 317 7.71 10.97 -27.04
N VAL A 318 8.00 10.18 -28.08
CA VAL A 318 8.79 10.63 -29.23
C VAL A 318 8.09 11.77 -29.98
N HIS A 319 6.78 11.71 -30.13
CA HIS A 319 5.99 12.74 -30.77
C HIS A 319 6.09 14.08 -30.02
N PHE A 320 5.81 14.10 -28.72
CA PHE A 320 5.92 15.33 -27.92
C PHE A 320 7.35 15.87 -27.86
N TRP A 321 8.35 14.99 -27.83
CA TRP A 321 9.76 15.39 -27.84
C TRP A 321 10.13 16.12 -29.14
N ARG A 322 9.66 15.62 -30.29
CA ARG A 322 9.93 16.24 -31.60
C ARG A 322 9.12 17.51 -31.85
N SER A 323 7.93 17.60 -31.27
CA SER A 323 7.06 18.77 -31.40
C SER A 323 7.52 19.99 -30.57
N GLY A 324 8.59 19.86 -29.78
CA GLY A 324 9.13 20.94 -28.94
C GLY A 324 8.55 20.97 -27.52
N ASP A 325 7.49 20.20 -27.24
CA ASP A 325 6.85 20.03 -25.93
C ASP A 325 7.62 19.04 -25.04
N TRP A 326 8.93 19.24 -24.91
CA TRP A 326 9.80 18.38 -24.11
C TRP A 326 9.35 18.19 -22.65
N PRO A 327 8.70 19.16 -21.95
CA PRO A 327 8.24 18.94 -20.57
C PRO A 327 7.15 17.88 -20.49
N ILE A 328 6.21 17.85 -21.46
CA ILE A 328 5.13 16.87 -21.51
C ILE A 328 5.71 15.47 -21.78
N ALA A 329 6.65 15.38 -22.72
CA ALA A 329 7.33 14.13 -23.05
C ALA A 329 8.08 13.56 -21.84
N THR A 330 8.82 14.39 -21.09
CA THR A 330 9.54 13.96 -19.89
C THR A 330 8.60 13.44 -18.81
N VAL A 331 7.47 14.11 -18.56
CA VAL A 331 6.49 13.65 -17.57
C VAL A 331 5.92 12.28 -17.95
N ILE A 332 5.50 12.09 -19.21
CA ILE A 332 4.97 10.80 -19.68
C ILE A 332 6.04 9.70 -19.59
N PHE A 333 7.28 9.99 -19.99
CA PHE A 333 8.37 9.02 -19.92
C PHE A 333 8.68 8.60 -18.48
N ILE A 334 8.83 9.56 -17.56
CA ILE A 334 9.14 9.25 -16.16
C ILE A 334 8.03 8.44 -15.53
N ALA A 335 6.79 8.87 -15.72
CA ALA A 335 5.65 8.25 -15.07
C ALA A 335 5.37 6.85 -15.68
N SER A 336 5.21 6.76 -17.00
CA SER A 336 4.77 5.52 -17.64
C SER A 336 5.88 4.51 -17.95
N VAL A 337 7.15 4.93 -18.04
CA VAL A 337 8.28 4.06 -18.41
C VAL A 337 9.26 3.92 -17.25
N ALA A 338 9.81 5.04 -16.76
CA ALA A 338 10.90 5.00 -15.80
C ALA A 338 10.47 4.47 -14.42
N PHE A 339 9.30 4.85 -13.89
CA PHE A 339 8.84 4.39 -12.58
C PHE A 339 8.51 2.88 -12.52
N PRO A 340 7.76 2.29 -13.47
CA PRO A 340 7.57 0.84 -13.49
C PRO A 340 8.89 0.07 -13.64
N LEU A 341 9.80 0.55 -14.50
CA LEU A 341 11.11 -0.07 -14.68
C LEU A 341 11.95 -0.01 -13.40
N LEU A 342 12.01 1.16 -12.75
CA LEU A 342 12.70 1.36 -11.47
C LEU A 342 12.19 0.38 -10.42
N LYS A 343 10.86 0.20 -10.31
CA LYS A 343 10.25 -0.78 -9.41
C LYS A 343 10.68 -2.20 -9.72
N LEU A 344 10.61 -2.61 -10.99
CA LEU A 344 10.95 -3.96 -11.41
C LEU A 344 12.40 -4.28 -11.04
N VAL A 345 13.32 -3.39 -11.39
CA VAL A 345 14.75 -3.54 -11.09
C VAL A 345 15.01 -3.54 -9.59
N ALA A 346 14.44 -2.59 -8.85
CA ALA A 346 14.71 -2.44 -7.42
C ALA A 346 14.12 -3.59 -6.59
N LEU A 347 12.91 -4.08 -6.90
CA LEU A 347 12.33 -5.26 -6.25
C LEU A 347 13.06 -6.55 -6.66
N ALA A 348 13.48 -6.69 -7.91
CA ALA A 348 14.29 -7.83 -8.34
C ALA A 348 15.63 -7.87 -7.59
N PHE A 349 16.28 -6.71 -7.43
CA PHE A 349 17.50 -6.58 -6.63
C PHE A 349 17.28 -6.97 -5.16
N LEU A 350 16.20 -6.48 -4.53
CA LEU A 350 15.87 -6.86 -3.15
C LEU A 350 15.54 -8.36 -3.00
N ALA A 351 14.80 -8.93 -3.96
CA ALA A 351 14.47 -10.37 -3.95
C ALA A 351 15.71 -11.25 -4.17
N TRP A 352 16.64 -10.82 -5.01
CA TRP A 352 17.91 -11.51 -5.24
C TRP A 352 18.80 -11.47 -3.99
N THR A 353 19.02 -10.27 -3.42
CA THR A 353 19.90 -10.08 -2.26
C THR A 353 19.36 -10.71 -0.99
N SER A 354 18.04 -10.82 -0.82
CA SER A 354 17.42 -11.53 0.31
C SER A 354 17.35 -13.05 0.15
N GLY A 355 17.45 -13.56 -1.08
CA GLY A 355 17.45 -15.00 -1.37
C GLY A 355 18.84 -15.64 -1.49
N GLY A 356 19.88 -14.84 -1.74
CA GLY A 356 21.26 -15.30 -1.92
C GLY A 356 22.17 -15.07 -0.72
N THR A 357 23.46 -15.42 -0.88
CA THR A 357 24.52 -15.14 0.11
C THR A 357 25.06 -13.70 0.06
N SER A 358 24.53 -12.89 -0.87
CA SER A 358 24.97 -11.52 -1.11
C SER A 358 24.67 -10.62 0.10
N ARG A 359 25.72 -10.07 0.71
CA ARG A 359 25.63 -9.21 1.90
C ARG A 359 25.51 -7.75 1.49
N CYS A 360 24.31 -7.31 1.12
CA CYS A 360 24.04 -5.87 1.02
C CYS A 360 23.65 -5.36 2.42
N HIS A 361 24.15 -4.19 2.81
CA HIS A 361 23.89 -3.65 4.14
C HIS A 361 22.37 -3.57 4.43
N PRO A 362 21.85 -4.17 5.52
CA PRO A 362 20.42 -4.39 5.71
C PRO A 362 19.64 -3.08 5.90
N LEU A 363 20.29 -2.04 6.43
CA LEU A 363 19.71 -0.68 6.46
C LEU A 363 19.48 -0.12 5.06
N VAL A 364 20.40 -0.34 4.11
CA VAL A 364 20.25 0.16 2.74
C VAL A 364 19.11 -0.58 2.06
N GLY A 365 19.03 -1.90 2.21
CA GLY A 365 17.92 -2.69 1.69
C GLY A 365 16.56 -2.25 2.26
N THR A 366 16.48 -1.99 3.56
CA THR A 366 15.24 -1.52 4.21
C THR A 366 14.85 -0.12 3.75
N LYS A 367 15.82 0.80 3.64
CA LYS A 367 15.59 2.16 3.11
C LYS A 367 15.10 2.10 1.66
N LEU A 368 15.75 1.28 0.82
CA LEU A 368 15.36 1.09 -0.57
C LEU A 368 13.93 0.53 -0.65
N PHE A 369 13.58 -0.47 0.16
CA PHE A 369 12.22 -1.01 0.22
C PHE A 369 11.19 0.06 0.59
N ARG A 370 11.46 0.91 1.60
CA ARG A 370 10.55 2.02 1.96
C ARG A 370 10.41 3.06 0.85
N ILE A 371 11.49 3.35 0.12
CA ILE A 371 11.45 4.24 -1.04
C ILE A 371 10.58 3.62 -2.14
N ILE A 372 10.75 2.33 -2.43
CA ILE A 372 9.93 1.61 -3.42
C ILE A 372 8.46 1.58 -3.00
N GLU A 373 8.15 1.35 -1.73
CA GLU A 373 6.77 1.35 -1.24
C GLU A 373 6.12 2.74 -1.38
N ARG A 374 6.89 3.80 -1.08
CA ARG A 374 6.44 5.18 -1.25
C ARG A 374 6.24 5.55 -2.72
N LEU A 375 7.26 5.33 -3.57
CA LEU A 375 7.18 5.52 -5.02
C LEU A 375 6.11 4.64 -5.65
N GLY A 376 5.83 3.50 -5.03
CA GLY A 376 4.85 2.57 -5.50
C GLY A 376 3.46 3.16 -5.54
N ARG A 377 3.17 4.07 -4.63
CA ARG A 377 1.93 4.83 -4.65
C ARG A 377 1.79 5.66 -5.95
N TRP A 378 2.87 6.21 -6.45
CA TRP A 378 2.84 7.15 -7.59
C TRP A 378 2.64 6.45 -8.94
N SER A 379 3.08 5.21 -9.06
CA SER A 379 3.03 4.40 -10.29
C SER A 379 1.63 4.06 -10.81
N MET A 380 0.54 4.35 -10.07
CA MET A 380 -0.83 4.23 -10.59
C MET A 380 -1.32 5.48 -11.32
N LEU A 381 -0.58 6.60 -11.26
CA LEU A 381 -0.98 7.88 -11.87
C LEU A 381 -1.27 7.73 -13.35
N ASP A 382 -0.40 7.01 -14.05
CA ASP A 382 -0.46 6.84 -15.50
C ASP A 382 -1.75 6.18 -15.98
N ILE A 383 -2.24 5.17 -15.25
CA ILE A 383 -3.50 4.48 -15.59
C ILE A 383 -4.66 5.45 -15.49
N PHE A 384 -4.69 6.29 -14.45
CA PHE A 384 -5.74 7.28 -14.26
C PHE A 384 -5.71 8.37 -15.34
N VAL A 385 -4.52 8.89 -15.66
CA VAL A 385 -4.36 9.90 -16.72
C VAL A 385 -4.82 9.33 -18.06
N ILE A 386 -4.44 8.09 -18.41
CA ILE A 386 -4.87 7.43 -19.64
C ILE A 386 -6.40 7.25 -19.66
N ALA A 387 -6.97 6.67 -18.59
CA ALA A 387 -8.40 6.43 -18.47
C ALA A 387 -9.23 7.72 -18.59
N LEU A 388 -8.82 8.78 -17.90
CA LEU A 388 -9.51 10.08 -17.95
C LEU A 388 -9.36 10.75 -19.32
N THR A 389 -8.18 10.65 -19.94
CA THR A 389 -7.96 11.18 -21.29
C THR A 389 -8.84 10.46 -22.30
N ILE A 390 -8.96 9.13 -22.24
CA ILE A 390 -9.84 8.35 -23.13
C ILE A 390 -11.30 8.75 -22.94
N ALA A 391 -11.76 8.86 -21.69
CA ALA A 391 -13.12 9.28 -21.41
C ALA A 391 -13.40 10.66 -22.03
N LEU A 392 -12.49 11.62 -21.88
CA LEU A 392 -12.66 12.98 -22.42
C LEU A 392 -12.60 13.06 -23.95
N VAL A 393 -11.75 12.27 -24.60
CA VAL A 393 -11.61 12.29 -26.08
C VAL A 393 -12.88 11.78 -26.75
N ASN A 394 -13.51 10.73 -26.22
CA ASN A 394 -14.68 10.12 -26.85
C ASN A 394 -15.99 10.90 -26.73
N PHE A 395 -16.05 11.93 -25.88
CA PHE A 395 -17.19 12.85 -25.88
C PHE A 395 -17.14 13.86 -27.04
N ARG A 396 -15.99 14.04 -27.69
CA ARG A 396 -15.91 14.81 -28.95
C ARG A 396 -16.31 13.88 -30.09
N SER A 397 -17.53 14.01 -30.60
CA SER A 397 -18.10 13.24 -31.74
C SER A 397 -17.34 13.33 -33.08
N VAL A 398 -16.13 13.89 -33.08
CA VAL A 398 -15.28 14.13 -34.26
C VAL A 398 -14.21 13.04 -34.43
N ALA A 399 -13.91 12.24 -33.39
CA ALA A 399 -12.97 11.11 -33.48
C ALA A 399 -13.31 10.01 -32.46
N SER A 400 -13.42 8.75 -32.93
CA SER A 400 -13.52 7.60 -32.01
C SER A 400 -12.12 7.15 -31.62
N ALA A 401 -11.77 7.33 -30.35
CA ALA A 401 -10.53 6.87 -29.78
C ALA A 401 -10.78 5.61 -28.96
N THR A 402 -10.54 4.44 -29.54
CA THR A 402 -10.60 3.17 -28.79
C THR A 402 -9.25 2.91 -28.14
N SER A 403 -9.22 2.36 -26.92
CA SER A 403 -7.93 1.99 -26.33
C SER A 403 -7.43 0.70 -26.95
N GLY A 404 -6.13 0.66 -27.22
CA GLY A 404 -5.48 -0.57 -27.66
C GLY A 404 -5.12 -1.49 -26.49
N TRP A 405 -4.74 -2.72 -26.83
CA TRP A 405 -4.31 -3.74 -25.87
C TRP A 405 -3.13 -3.30 -24.99
N GLY A 406 -2.37 -2.27 -25.40
CA GLY A 406 -1.29 -1.66 -24.61
C GLY A 406 -1.77 -1.13 -23.26
N ALA A 407 -2.96 -0.53 -23.18
CA ALA A 407 -3.49 -0.01 -21.91
C ALA A 407 -3.81 -1.12 -20.90
N VAL A 408 -4.36 -2.24 -21.37
CA VAL A 408 -4.65 -3.41 -20.53
C VAL A 408 -3.36 -4.07 -20.05
N ALA A 409 -2.38 -4.23 -20.95
CA ALA A 409 -1.05 -4.75 -20.59
C ALA A 409 -0.36 -3.84 -19.56
N PHE A 410 -0.41 -2.53 -19.75
CA PHE A 410 0.13 -1.55 -18.80
C PHE A 410 -0.55 -1.63 -17.43
N ALA A 411 -1.88 -1.71 -17.40
CA ALA A 411 -2.64 -1.89 -16.16
C ALA A 411 -2.23 -3.18 -15.42
N ALA A 412 -2.05 -4.29 -16.15
CA ALA A 412 -1.60 -5.55 -15.58
C ALA A 412 -0.19 -5.44 -14.96
N VAL A 413 0.76 -4.76 -15.60
CA VAL A 413 2.11 -4.53 -15.05
C VAL A 413 2.04 -3.80 -13.71
N VAL A 414 1.25 -2.73 -13.62
CA VAL A 414 1.11 -1.96 -12.38
C VAL A 414 0.49 -2.79 -11.26
N LEU A 415 -0.56 -3.57 -11.56
CA LEU A 415 -1.17 -4.49 -10.61
C LEU A 415 -0.20 -5.58 -10.13
N LEU A 416 0.56 -6.18 -11.04
CA LEU A 416 1.55 -7.22 -10.71
C LEU A 416 2.71 -6.67 -9.88
N THR A 417 3.22 -5.48 -10.19
CA THR A 417 4.30 -4.85 -9.40
C THR A 417 3.83 -4.39 -8.01
N MET A 418 2.59 -3.92 -7.90
CA MET A 418 1.95 -3.64 -6.61
C MET A 418 1.79 -4.89 -5.76
N THR A 419 1.21 -5.94 -6.32
CA THR A 419 1.04 -7.21 -5.62
C THR A 419 2.39 -7.83 -5.26
N ALA A 420 3.42 -7.72 -6.12
CA ALA A 420 4.78 -8.17 -5.81
C ALA A 420 5.35 -7.45 -4.58
N THR A 421 5.18 -6.13 -4.51
CA THR A 421 5.60 -5.32 -3.34
C THR A 421 4.87 -5.77 -2.07
N MET A 422 3.55 -6.02 -2.16
CA MET A 422 2.75 -6.52 -1.05
C MET A 422 3.08 -7.96 -0.65
N GLN A 423 3.63 -8.79 -1.54
CA GLN A 423 4.04 -10.16 -1.23
C GLN A 423 5.45 -10.25 -0.63
N PHE A 424 6.33 -9.30 -0.95
CA PHE A 424 7.68 -9.26 -0.38
C PHE A 424 7.62 -9.11 1.16
N ASP A 425 8.50 -9.80 1.88
CA ASP A 425 8.64 -9.71 3.34
C ASP A 425 9.95 -8.98 3.67
N PRO A 426 9.94 -7.69 4.07
CA PRO A 426 11.16 -6.92 4.30
C PRO A 426 12.05 -7.51 5.40
N ARG A 427 11.48 -8.32 6.30
CA ARG A 427 12.22 -9.02 7.37
C ARG A 427 13.26 -10.00 6.82
N LEU A 428 13.09 -10.50 5.60
CA LEU A 428 14.07 -11.37 4.95
C LEU A 428 15.40 -10.68 4.65
N ILE A 429 15.41 -9.34 4.51
CA ILE A 429 16.63 -8.55 4.32
C ILE A 429 17.55 -8.68 5.56
N TRP A 430 16.94 -8.83 6.74
CA TRP A 430 17.64 -8.91 8.02
C TRP A 430 18.04 -10.34 8.41
N ASP A 431 17.28 -11.34 7.94
CA ASP A 431 17.55 -12.76 8.22
C ASP A 431 18.91 -13.22 7.69
N THR A 432 19.37 -12.69 6.55
CA THR A 432 20.69 -13.03 5.97
C THR A 432 21.86 -12.50 6.78
N HIS A 433 21.62 -11.53 7.66
CA HIS A 433 22.64 -10.87 8.49
C HIS A 433 22.69 -11.41 9.92
N ALA A 434 21.68 -12.18 10.35
CA ALA A 434 21.61 -12.80 11.67
C ALA A 434 22.43 -14.11 11.77
N GLY A 435 23.52 -14.24 11.00
CA GLY A 435 24.41 -15.42 11.01
C GLY A 435 25.13 -15.63 12.37
N PRO A 436 25.78 -16.78 12.59
CA PRO A 436 25.97 -17.45 13.90
C PRO A 436 26.75 -16.74 15.02
N GLN A 437 27.16 -15.48 14.88
CA GLN A 437 28.06 -14.81 15.83
C GLN A 437 27.43 -14.49 17.19
N ASP A 438 26.10 -14.52 17.32
CA ASP A 438 25.42 -14.37 18.63
C ASP A 438 25.32 -15.70 19.43
N ARG A 439 25.85 -16.82 18.90
CA ARG A 439 25.89 -18.10 19.65
C ARG A 439 27.11 -18.24 20.57
N ASP A 440 28.19 -17.52 20.34
CA ASP A 440 29.46 -17.68 21.07
C ASP A 440 29.76 -16.53 22.06
N GLY A 441 28.74 -15.75 22.42
CA GLY A 441 28.87 -14.60 23.33
C GLY A 441 28.87 -14.92 24.83
N ASN A 442 29.13 -16.16 25.26
CA ASN A 442 29.31 -16.46 26.68
C ASN A 442 30.34 -17.56 26.92
N GLY A 443 31.61 -17.18 26.84
CA GLY A 443 32.72 -18.05 27.19
C GLY A 443 34.05 -17.40 26.90
N THR A 444 34.51 -16.48 27.76
CA THR A 444 35.90 -16.41 28.24
C THR A 444 36.14 -15.20 29.15
N ASN A 445 36.63 -15.53 30.36
CA ASN A 445 37.60 -14.80 31.16
C ASN A 445 37.12 -13.59 32.00
N GLY A 446 36.66 -13.91 33.22
CA GLY A 446 36.89 -13.04 34.37
C GLY A 446 38.37 -13.06 34.78
N PRO A 447 38.92 -11.97 35.35
CA PRO A 447 40.28 -11.96 35.85
C PRO A 447 40.33 -12.64 37.22
N ALA A 448 40.99 -13.78 37.32
CA ALA A 448 41.73 -14.16 38.53
C ALA A 448 43.11 -13.46 38.39
N GLY A 449 43.65 -12.70 39.33
CA GLY A 449 43.61 -12.89 40.77
C GLY A 449 44.96 -13.44 41.22
N SER A 450 46.00 -12.58 41.21
CA SER A 450 47.23 -12.58 42.03
C SER A 450 48.36 -11.85 41.30
#